data_AF-A0A8C9XQR4-F1
#
_entry.id   AF-A0A8C9XQR4-F1
#
_cell.length_a   1.000
_cell.length_b   1.000
_cell.length_c   1.000
_cell.angle_alpha   90.00
_cell.angle_beta   90.00
_cell.angle_gamma   90.00
#
_symmetry.space_group_name_H-M   'P 1'
#
loop_
_entity.id
_entity.type
_entity.pdbx_description
1 polymer ?
#
loop_
_entity_poly.entity_id
_entity_poly.type
_entity_poly.pdbx_seq_one_letter_code
_entity_poly.pdbx_strand_id
1 'polypeptide(L)'
;SPLCVHDCTRRGLDPLKMSSRLSGEPEKDEEEDEEEEEEEEESVNPTEVKMSQIVMPCHSNHRQELSVGELLKWMDCSACLSAERHAGCPCVTASIDDIHFEHTISVGQVVNIKAKVNRAFNTSMEVGIEVSCEDLFSDRHWRICHAYATFVTQRTNTGKKVILKPIVPHTEKEQVEYSVAAERRRVRMVHDDIIKDLLSHGSNLQAMKYDSVDNAVAAEKTKVESVELVLPPHANHQVNTFGGQIMAWMVNVATISASRLCQAHPTLRTIDMFTFRGPSQVGDRLLLRAIVNNAFKNSIEVGVRAEAHQEEGPNRHINSAFMIFEVLDDHRKPCMLPRIRPEPLEGGRRFQEAIARKKIRLDRKYIISRKQGEVPLSVPWNPRNQVYLSYNNVSALKMLAARNNWRLSSEKDKVRLYTLEQKSMLSIRVESEVDVPAHRAFCLLAEMSNRPSWDTHYQKCELIHQVDEDDFLYRVVTPSVHRGRVGSPTSGHQGEGILQDFILLACKRKPCGSGDPYVIALRSVSLPTHPPTEGYNRGEVLCAGFTILETKNNIYYNQASPEVLPYISTDIAGLSSSFYHIFCSCSQYLTRNRLQSASEVQTGQYQATNTDGPTCQTEADSLSVALHSTPL
;
A
#
# COMPACT_ATOMS: atom_id res chain seq x y z
N SER A 1 -42.20 20.30 -49.37
CA SER A 1 -43.65 20.11 -49.19
C SER A 1 -43.97 20.25 -47.70
N PRO A 2 -44.64 21.34 -47.27
CA PRO A 2 -45.03 21.56 -45.88
C PRO A 2 -46.52 21.20 -45.63
N LEU A 3 -46.96 21.35 -44.37
CA LEU A 3 -48.33 21.45 -43.83
C LEU A 3 -49.08 20.14 -43.48
N CYS A 4 -49.39 19.96 -42.18
CA CYS A 4 -50.72 20.33 -41.67
C CYS A 4 -50.77 20.38 -40.12
N VAL A 5 -51.55 21.35 -39.63
CA VAL A 5 -51.84 21.75 -38.24
C VAL A 5 -53.36 21.66 -38.04
N HIS A 6 -53.84 21.29 -36.85
CA HIS A 6 -55.04 21.77 -36.11
C HIS A 6 -55.27 20.80 -34.92
N ASP A 7 -55.39 21.13 -33.62
CA ASP A 7 -55.91 22.24 -32.79
C ASP A 7 -57.31 21.94 -32.17
N CYS A 8 -57.44 22.30 -30.87
CA CYS A 8 -58.64 22.49 -30.02
C CYS A 8 -59.46 21.25 -29.55
N THR A 9 -60.11 21.14 -28.37
CA THR A 9 -60.37 22.01 -27.18
C THR A 9 -61.06 21.24 -26.02
N ARG A 10 -60.82 21.69 -24.78
CA ARG A 10 -61.71 21.87 -23.58
C ARG A 10 -62.78 20.84 -23.14
N ARG A 11 -62.82 20.64 -21.80
CA ARG A 11 -63.96 20.69 -20.81
C ARG A 11 -63.74 19.56 -19.78
N GLY A 12 -63.92 19.67 -18.47
CA GLY A 12 -64.44 20.67 -17.54
C GLY A 12 -64.63 19.92 -16.21
N LEU A 13 -64.09 20.43 -15.11
CA LEU A 13 -64.19 19.87 -13.75
C LEU A 13 -65.17 20.71 -12.92
N ASP A 14 -65.97 20.01 -12.10
CA ASP A 14 -66.60 20.39 -10.81
C ASP A 14 -68.07 19.87 -10.67
N PRO A 15 -68.65 19.73 -9.46
CA PRO A 15 -68.18 19.00 -8.27
C PRO A 15 -69.35 18.29 -7.48
N LEU A 16 -69.05 17.79 -6.27
CA LEU A 16 -69.95 17.49 -5.12
C LEU A 16 -70.78 16.18 -5.08
N LYS A 17 -70.58 15.38 -4.02
CA LYS A 17 -71.52 15.31 -2.86
C LYS A 17 -71.03 14.41 -1.72
N MET A 18 -71.02 15.00 -0.52
CA MET A 18 -71.03 14.33 0.79
C MET A 18 -72.28 13.47 0.99
N SER A 19 -72.14 12.38 1.75
CA SER A 19 -73.20 11.87 2.65
C SER A 19 -72.55 11.16 3.85
N SER A 20 -73.22 11.29 4.99
CA SER A 20 -72.75 11.08 6.36
C SER A 20 -73.62 10.06 7.11
N ARG A 21 -73.09 9.54 8.25
CA ARG A 21 -73.76 8.93 9.43
C ARG A 21 -74.19 7.45 9.28
N LEU A 22 -74.10 6.55 10.27
CA LEU A 22 -73.81 6.58 11.72
C LEU A 22 -73.64 5.12 12.27
N SER A 23 -72.93 5.00 13.40
CA SER A 23 -73.05 4.04 14.53
C SER A 23 -72.53 2.59 14.44
N GLY A 24 -71.53 2.29 15.29
CA GLY A 24 -71.20 0.98 15.86
C GLY A 24 -69.83 0.99 16.59
N GLU A 25 -69.81 1.12 17.92
CA GLU A 25 -68.65 0.84 18.81
C GLU A 25 -68.69 -0.64 19.29
N PRO A 26 -67.66 -1.19 19.98
CA PRO A 26 -66.21 -1.07 19.79
C PRO A 26 -65.53 -2.45 19.75
N GLU A 27 -64.47 -2.64 18.97
CA GLU A 27 -63.50 -3.71 19.21
C GLU A 27 -62.17 -3.09 19.66
N LYS A 28 -61.54 -3.76 20.62
CA LYS A 28 -60.35 -3.31 21.33
C LYS A 28 -59.15 -3.38 20.37
N ASP A 29 -58.67 -2.22 19.93
CA ASP A 29 -57.38 -2.14 19.26
C ASP A 29 -56.28 -2.10 20.34
N GLU A 30 -55.35 -3.03 20.18
CA GLU A 30 -54.12 -3.15 20.96
C GLU A 30 -53.25 -1.92 20.67
N GLU A 31 -52.76 -1.26 21.73
CA GLU A 31 -51.75 -0.20 21.64
C GLU A 31 -50.46 -0.82 21.06
N GLU A 32 -50.26 -0.69 19.75
CA GLU A 32 -48.93 -0.75 19.17
C GLU A 32 -48.33 0.66 19.31
N ASP A 33 -47.36 0.78 20.23
CA ASP A 33 -46.45 1.90 20.30
C ASP A 33 -45.71 1.98 18.94
N GLU A 34 -46.21 2.80 18.03
CA GLU A 34 -45.45 3.26 16.87
C GLU A 34 -44.33 4.17 17.41
N GLU A 35 -43.18 3.56 17.72
CA GLU A 35 -41.91 4.27 17.76
C GLU A 35 -41.72 4.87 16.35
N GLU A 36 -42.08 6.14 16.18
CA GLU A 36 -41.66 6.94 15.03
C GLU A 36 -40.12 6.92 15.02
N GLU A 37 -39.54 6.00 14.25
CA GLU A 37 -38.15 6.07 13.83
C GLU A 37 -38.00 7.43 13.12
N GLU A 38 -37.48 8.43 13.83
CA GLU A 38 -36.99 9.66 13.21
C GLU A 38 -35.97 9.22 12.16
N GLU A 39 -36.38 9.18 10.89
CA GLU A 39 -35.47 9.05 9.76
C GLU A 39 -34.45 10.18 9.90
N GLU A 40 -33.23 9.87 10.34
CA GLU A 40 -32.12 10.81 10.32
C GLU A 40 -31.98 11.30 8.87
N GLU A 41 -32.47 12.51 8.58
CA GLU A 41 -32.28 13.16 7.28
C GLU A 41 -30.77 13.22 7.02
N GLU A 42 -30.27 12.29 6.21
CA GLU A 42 -28.87 12.15 5.89
C GLU A 42 -28.40 13.47 5.26
N SER A 43 -27.70 14.31 6.03
CA SER A 43 -27.39 15.69 5.63
C SER A 43 -26.53 15.66 4.35
N VAL A 44 -27.14 15.88 3.20
CA VAL A 44 -26.46 15.80 1.90
C VAL A 44 -25.47 16.95 1.78
N ASN A 45 -24.20 16.63 1.51
CA ASN A 45 -23.18 17.65 1.31
C ASN A 45 -23.59 18.56 0.13
N PRO A 46 -23.71 19.88 0.32
CA PRO A 46 -24.24 20.79 -0.71
C PRO A 46 -23.34 20.85 -1.97
N THR A 47 -22.09 20.41 -1.87
CA THR A 47 -21.15 20.34 -2.99
C THR A 47 -21.22 19.03 -3.77
N GLU A 48 -22.01 18.04 -3.30
CA GLU A 48 -22.04 16.70 -3.90
C GLU A 48 -22.68 16.70 -5.29
N VAL A 49 -21.94 16.19 -6.26
CA VAL A 49 -22.36 15.97 -7.64
C VAL A 49 -22.43 14.47 -7.88
N LYS A 50 -23.56 14.01 -8.42
CA LYS A 50 -23.76 12.62 -8.85
C LYS A 50 -23.91 12.59 -10.37
N MET A 51 -23.18 11.69 -11.02
CA MET A 51 -23.28 11.42 -12.45
C MET A 51 -23.45 9.91 -12.65
N SER A 52 -24.46 9.51 -13.43
CA SER A 52 -24.67 8.12 -13.83
C SER A 52 -24.61 8.03 -15.35
N GLN A 53 -23.85 7.07 -15.87
CA GLN A 53 -23.68 6.87 -17.31
C GLN A 53 -23.70 5.38 -17.64
N ILE A 54 -24.54 5.01 -18.61
CA ILE A 54 -24.48 3.66 -19.18
C ILE A 54 -23.28 3.54 -20.14
N VAL A 55 -22.53 2.46 -20.02
CA VAL A 55 -21.39 2.20 -20.90
C VAL A 55 -21.90 1.71 -22.25
N MET A 56 -21.83 2.59 -23.24
CA MET A 56 -22.18 2.30 -24.63
C MET A 56 -20.96 1.79 -25.41
N PRO A 57 -21.14 1.09 -26.54
CA PRO A 57 -20.03 0.64 -27.37
C PRO A 57 -19.04 1.75 -27.78
N CYS A 58 -19.52 2.98 -28.01
CA CYS A 58 -18.68 4.14 -28.32
C CYS A 58 -17.77 4.60 -27.16
N HIS A 59 -18.07 4.20 -25.92
CA HIS A 59 -17.25 4.48 -24.74
C HIS A 59 -16.19 3.39 -24.50
N SER A 60 -16.28 2.28 -25.24
CA SER A 60 -15.48 1.08 -24.97
C SER A 60 -14.25 0.95 -25.85
N ASN A 61 -13.29 0.18 -25.37
CA ASN A 61 -12.17 -0.32 -26.14
C ASN A 61 -12.59 -1.55 -26.97
N HIS A 62 -11.66 -2.09 -27.76
CA HIS A 62 -11.90 -3.25 -28.62
C HIS A 62 -12.28 -4.55 -27.87
N ARG A 63 -12.17 -4.60 -26.54
CA ARG A 63 -12.61 -5.74 -25.69
C ARG A 63 -14.01 -5.53 -25.10
N GLN A 64 -14.72 -4.49 -25.52
CA GLN A 64 -16.00 -4.08 -24.93
C GLN A 64 -15.86 -3.70 -23.44
N GLU A 65 -14.69 -3.24 -23.02
CA GLU A 65 -14.45 -2.67 -21.69
C GLU A 65 -14.40 -1.13 -21.82
N LEU A 66 -14.94 -0.40 -20.85
CA LEU A 66 -14.90 1.06 -20.80
C LEU A 66 -13.46 1.57 -20.96
N SER A 67 -13.26 2.51 -21.88
CA SER A 67 -11.98 3.20 -22.01
C SER A 67 -11.70 3.99 -20.73
N VAL A 68 -10.57 3.73 -20.08
CA VAL A 68 -10.18 4.46 -18.86
C VAL A 68 -10.02 5.96 -19.14
N GLY A 69 -9.65 6.35 -20.36
CA GLY A 69 -9.63 7.75 -20.74
C GLY A 69 -11.01 8.41 -20.67
N GLU A 70 -12.06 7.71 -21.11
CA GLU A 70 -13.43 8.21 -21.02
C GLU A 70 -13.90 8.30 -19.56
N LEU A 71 -13.56 7.31 -18.74
CA LEU A 71 -13.82 7.34 -17.31
C LEU A 71 -13.17 8.55 -16.62
N LEU A 72 -11.89 8.81 -16.91
CA LEU A 72 -11.17 9.97 -16.36
C LEU A 72 -11.79 11.31 -16.77
N LYS A 73 -12.35 11.38 -17.99
CA LYS A 73 -13.09 12.56 -18.46
C LYS A 73 -14.35 12.79 -17.65
N TRP A 74 -15.13 11.74 -17.37
CA TRP A 74 -16.34 11.84 -16.55
C TRP A 74 -16.03 12.16 -15.08
N MET A 75 -14.96 11.57 -14.54
CA MET A 75 -14.47 11.85 -13.18
C MET A 75 -14.08 13.32 -13.02
N ASP A 76 -13.24 13.84 -13.94
CA ASP A 76 -12.79 15.24 -13.90
C ASP A 76 -13.96 16.21 -14.09
N CYS A 77 -14.90 15.92 -15.00
CA CYS A 77 -16.09 16.74 -15.23
C CYS A 77 -16.96 16.82 -13.97
N SER A 78 -17.24 15.68 -13.32
CA SER A 78 -18.04 15.62 -12.09
C SER A 78 -17.35 16.36 -10.94
N ALA A 79 -16.04 16.19 -10.81
CA ALA A 79 -15.24 16.85 -9.78
C ALA A 79 -15.10 18.36 -10.01
N CYS A 80 -14.93 18.78 -11.26
CA CYS A 80 -14.90 20.19 -11.65
C CYS A 80 -16.23 20.86 -11.32
N LEU A 81 -17.36 20.23 -11.65
CA LEU A 81 -18.68 20.77 -11.32
C LEU A 81 -18.89 20.91 -9.80
N SER A 82 -18.41 19.94 -9.01
CA SER A 82 -18.45 20.03 -7.54
C SER A 82 -17.62 21.19 -7.02
N ALA A 83 -16.40 21.38 -7.57
CA ALA A 83 -15.54 22.50 -7.23
C ALA A 83 -16.14 23.86 -7.62
N GLU A 84 -16.72 23.97 -8.83
CA GLU A 84 -17.37 25.18 -9.32
C GLU A 84 -18.62 25.53 -8.50
N ARG A 85 -19.40 24.53 -8.07
CA ARG A 85 -20.55 24.73 -7.18
C ARG A 85 -20.14 25.33 -5.84
N HIS A 86 -19.02 24.90 -5.29
CA HIS A 86 -18.47 25.45 -4.04
C HIS A 86 -17.86 26.85 -4.24
N ALA A 87 -17.07 27.03 -5.30
CA ALA A 87 -16.37 28.28 -5.57
C ALA A 87 -17.29 29.42 -6.05
N GLY A 88 -18.40 29.08 -6.73
CA GLY A 88 -19.23 30.04 -7.45
C GLY A 88 -18.53 30.66 -8.67
N CYS A 89 -17.42 30.07 -9.12
CA CYS A 89 -16.66 30.53 -10.28
C CYS A 89 -15.93 29.36 -10.97
N PRO A 90 -15.49 29.54 -12.22
CA PRO A 90 -14.85 28.46 -12.96
C PRO A 90 -13.55 27.98 -12.35
N CYS A 91 -13.36 26.67 -12.39
CA CYS A 91 -12.25 25.96 -11.77
C CYS A 91 -11.46 25.18 -12.82
N VAL A 92 -10.18 24.94 -12.53
CA VAL A 92 -9.31 24.09 -13.35
C VAL A 92 -8.60 23.05 -12.50
N THR A 93 -8.36 21.89 -13.09
CA THR A 93 -7.66 20.78 -12.47
C THR A 93 -6.19 21.14 -12.29
N ALA A 94 -5.71 21.19 -11.06
CA ALA A 94 -4.32 21.51 -10.72
C ALA A 94 -3.48 20.26 -10.51
N SER A 95 -4.04 19.24 -9.86
CA SER A 95 -3.35 17.96 -9.64
C SER A 95 -4.34 16.84 -9.41
N ILE A 96 -3.88 15.61 -9.62
CA ILE A 96 -4.63 14.40 -9.38
C ILE A 96 -3.74 13.47 -8.56
N ASP A 97 -4.32 12.84 -7.54
CA ASP A 97 -3.64 11.87 -6.67
C ASP A 97 -3.50 10.50 -7.35
N ASP A 98 -2.82 9.57 -6.67
CA ASP A 98 -2.72 8.20 -7.16
C ASP A 98 -4.13 7.61 -7.36
N ILE A 99 -4.44 7.14 -8.58
CA ILE A 99 -5.72 6.47 -8.89
C ILE A 99 -5.44 4.98 -9.07
N HIS A 100 -6.14 4.12 -8.34
CA HIS A 100 -6.08 2.67 -8.49
C HIS A 100 -7.41 2.10 -9.01
N PHE A 101 -7.37 1.39 -10.13
CA PHE A 101 -8.53 0.75 -10.74
C PHE A 101 -8.61 -0.73 -10.32
N GLU A 102 -9.56 -1.06 -9.45
CA GLU A 102 -9.75 -2.40 -8.92
C GLU A 102 -10.31 -3.36 -9.99
N HIS A 103 -11.31 -2.90 -10.73
CA HIS A 103 -12.05 -3.68 -11.72
C HIS A 103 -12.22 -2.94 -13.05
N THR A 104 -12.34 -3.70 -14.14
CA THR A 104 -12.77 -3.16 -15.43
C THR A 104 -14.30 -3.10 -15.49
N ILE A 105 -14.83 -2.17 -16.29
CA ILE A 105 -16.27 -1.98 -16.52
C ILE A 105 -16.57 -2.41 -17.94
N SER A 106 -17.62 -3.18 -18.15
CA SER A 106 -18.03 -3.68 -19.47
C SER A 106 -19.15 -2.85 -20.09
N VAL A 107 -19.29 -2.91 -21.41
CA VAL A 107 -20.44 -2.36 -22.13
C VAL A 107 -21.75 -2.94 -21.57
N GLY A 108 -22.75 -2.07 -21.40
CA GLY A 108 -24.05 -2.40 -20.81
C GLY A 108 -24.14 -2.17 -19.30
N GLN A 109 -23.02 -2.03 -18.60
CA GLN A 109 -23.01 -1.69 -17.18
C GLN A 109 -23.17 -0.18 -16.96
N VAL A 110 -23.62 0.21 -15.77
CA VAL A 110 -23.82 1.62 -15.38
C VAL A 110 -22.69 2.06 -14.46
N VAL A 111 -22.03 3.16 -14.83
CA VAL A 111 -21.03 3.83 -13.99
C VAL A 111 -21.71 4.90 -13.18
N ASN A 112 -21.49 4.88 -11.87
CA ASN A 112 -21.96 5.87 -10.92
C ASN A 112 -20.76 6.61 -10.33
N ILE A 113 -20.70 7.92 -10.54
CA ILE A 113 -19.62 8.80 -10.05
C ILE A 113 -20.24 9.77 -9.04
N LYS A 114 -19.70 9.76 -7.82
CA LYS A 114 -20.01 10.74 -6.78
C LYS A 114 -18.79 11.59 -6.53
N ALA A 115 -18.92 12.91 -6.62
CA ALA A 115 -17.84 13.85 -6.37
C ALA A 115 -18.29 14.90 -5.33
N LYS A 116 -17.46 15.17 -4.32
CA LYS A 116 -17.74 16.21 -3.32
C LYS A 116 -16.46 16.90 -2.87
N VAL A 117 -16.57 18.16 -2.46
CA VAL A 117 -15.43 18.91 -1.92
C VAL A 117 -15.19 18.48 -0.48
N ASN A 118 -14.03 17.85 -0.22
CA ASN A 118 -13.64 17.41 1.12
C ASN A 118 -13.11 18.59 1.95
N ARG A 119 -12.36 19.48 1.31
CA ARG A 119 -11.75 20.64 1.98
C ARG A 119 -11.42 21.76 1.01
N ALA A 120 -11.87 22.97 1.35
CA ALA A 120 -11.40 24.20 0.74
C ALA A 120 -10.21 24.78 1.53
N PHE A 121 -9.19 25.21 0.81
CA PHE A 121 -8.05 25.96 1.35
C PHE A 121 -8.20 27.44 0.99
N ASN A 122 -7.11 28.12 0.63
CA ASN A 122 -7.17 29.55 0.27
C ASN A 122 -7.70 29.73 -1.16
N THR A 123 -6.95 29.23 -2.16
CA THR A 123 -7.31 29.34 -3.59
C THR A 123 -7.48 27.99 -4.28
N SER A 124 -7.38 26.91 -3.50
CA SER A 124 -7.44 25.54 -3.96
C SER A 124 -8.39 24.74 -3.09
N MET A 125 -8.98 23.69 -3.65
CA MET A 125 -9.81 22.76 -2.89
C MET A 125 -9.51 21.32 -3.31
N GLU A 126 -9.66 20.40 -2.37
CA GLU A 126 -9.62 18.97 -2.63
C GLU A 126 -11.04 18.45 -2.85
N VAL A 127 -11.22 17.71 -3.95
CA VAL A 127 -12.46 17.02 -4.31
C VAL A 127 -12.22 15.53 -4.23
N GLY A 128 -13.01 14.83 -3.42
CA GLY A 128 -13.06 13.37 -3.39
C GLY A 128 -13.99 12.85 -4.47
N ILE A 129 -13.59 11.77 -5.13
CA ILE A 129 -14.32 11.13 -6.24
C ILE A 129 -14.43 9.65 -5.91
N GLU A 130 -15.66 9.15 -5.80
CA GLU A 130 -15.97 7.73 -5.67
C GLU A 130 -16.63 7.25 -6.96
N VAL A 131 -16.05 6.20 -7.55
CA VAL A 131 -16.60 5.54 -8.74
C VAL A 131 -17.07 4.14 -8.36
N SER A 132 -18.34 3.86 -8.57
CA SER A 132 -18.93 2.54 -8.49
C SER A 132 -19.51 2.12 -9.84
N CYS A 133 -19.69 0.81 -10.00
CA CYS A 133 -20.31 0.20 -11.15
C CYS A 133 -21.49 -0.65 -10.69
N GLU A 134 -22.50 -0.71 -11.53
CA GLU A 134 -23.73 -1.45 -11.34
C GLU A 134 -24.03 -2.26 -12.60
N ASP A 135 -24.37 -3.53 -12.40
CA ASP A 135 -24.89 -4.40 -13.46
C ASP A 135 -26.38 -4.61 -13.25
N LEU A 136 -27.19 -3.93 -14.07
CA LEU A 136 -28.65 -3.92 -14.00
C LEU A 136 -29.30 -5.29 -14.18
N PHE A 137 -28.61 -6.26 -14.81
CA PHE A 137 -29.15 -7.60 -15.01
C PHE A 137 -28.90 -8.52 -13.82
N SER A 138 -27.79 -8.32 -13.11
CA SER A 138 -27.41 -9.16 -11.96
C SER A 138 -27.64 -8.50 -10.60
N ASP A 139 -28.09 -7.24 -10.60
CA ASP A 139 -28.28 -6.40 -9.41
C ASP A 139 -27.01 -6.32 -8.54
N ARG A 140 -25.84 -6.38 -9.20
CA ARG A 140 -24.55 -6.34 -8.54
C ARG A 140 -23.98 -4.94 -8.59
N HIS A 141 -23.54 -4.47 -7.44
CA HIS A 141 -22.82 -3.21 -7.30
C HIS A 141 -21.43 -3.46 -6.70
N TRP A 142 -20.42 -2.82 -7.26
CA TRP A 142 -19.07 -2.85 -6.70
C TRP A 142 -18.35 -1.54 -6.97
N ARG A 143 -17.30 -1.29 -6.19
CA ARG A 143 -16.46 -0.11 -6.32
C ARG A 143 -15.41 -0.33 -7.42
N ILE A 144 -15.13 0.71 -8.20
CA ILE A 144 -14.12 0.70 -9.26
C ILE A 144 -12.85 1.38 -8.79
N CYS A 145 -12.96 2.61 -8.29
CA CYS A 145 -11.84 3.37 -7.76
C CYS A 145 -12.31 4.50 -6.83
N HIS A 146 -11.39 4.95 -6.00
CA HIS A 146 -11.45 6.22 -5.27
C HIS A 146 -10.33 7.11 -5.77
N ALA A 147 -10.61 8.39 -5.99
CA ALA A 147 -9.63 9.36 -6.44
C ALA A 147 -9.79 10.68 -5.70
N TYR A 148 -8.70 11.45 -5.63
CA TYR A 148 -8.70 12.80 -5.09
C TYR A 148 -8.08 13.73 -6.12
N ALA A 149 -8.77 14.83 -6.40
CA ALA A 149 -8.31 15.85 -7.33
C ALA A 149 -8.23 17.20 -6.63
N THR A 150 -7.21 17.98 -6.96
CA THR A 150 -7.08 19.36 -6.49
C THR A 150 -7.50 20.30 -7.60
N PHE A 151 -8.49 21.15 -7.31
CA PHE A 151 -8.95 22.21 -8.21
C PHE A 151 -8.51 23.57 -7.70
N VAL A 152 -8.23 24.48 -8.63
CA VAL A 152 -7.92 25.88 -8.34
C VAL A 152 -8.88 26.79 -9.08
N THR A 153 -9.29 27.86 -8.42
CA THR A 153 -10.09 28.91 -9.04
C THR A 153 -9.23 29.72 -9.98
N GLN A 154 -9.77 30.06 -11.15
CA GLN A 154 -9.11 31.04 -12.01
C GLN A 154 -9.11 32.42 -11.38
N ARG A 155 -8.13 33.25 -11.76
CA ARG A 155 -8.12 34.66 -11.35
C ARG A 155 -9.31 35.37 -11.99
N THR A 156 -9.90 36.30 -11.26
CA THR A 156 -10.95 37.18 -11.81
C THR A 156 -10.40 38.00 -12.99
N ASN A 157 -11.29 38.59 -13.80
CA ASN A 157 -10.91 39.50 -14.90
C ASN A 157 -10.04 40.69 -14.46
N THR A 158 -10.00 40.98 -13.14
CA THR A 158 -9.15 42.00 -12.51
C THR A 158 -7.78 41.48 -12.05
N GLY A 159 -7.46 40.20 -12.30
CA GLY A 159 -6.22 39.55 -11.90
C GLY A 159 -6.14 39.12 -10.43
N LYS A 160 -7.18 39.39 -9.63
CA LYS A 160 -7.24 39.03 -8.19
C LYS A 160 -7.53 37.54 -8.00
N LYS A 161 -6.85 36.95 -7.00
CA LYS A 161 -7.11 35.57 -6.53
C LYS A 161 -8.48 35.51 -5.85
N VAL A 162 -9.25 34.47 -6.14
CA VAL A 162 -10.51 34.17 -5.44
C VAL A 162 -10.17 33.45 -4.14
N ILE A 163 -10.72 33.93 -3.02
CA ILE A 163 -10.58 33.30 -1.71
C ILE A 163 -11.81 32.43 -1.49
N LEU A 164 -11.57 31.14 -1.25
CA LEU A 164 -12.62 30.15 -1.05
C LEU A 164 -13.18 30.21 0.37
N LYS A 165 -14.49 29.94 0.50
CA LYS A 165 -15.13 29.80 1.80
C LYS A 165 -14.70 28.46 2.42
N PRO A 166 -14.29 28.40 3.69
CA PRO A 166 -14.00 27.13 4.35
C PRO A 166 -15.23 26.21 4.34
N ILE A 167 -15.01 24.91 4.11
CA ILE A 167 -16.06 23.89 4.30
C ILE A 167 -16.12 23.50 5.77
N VAL A 168 -17.34 23.42 6.28
CA VAL A 168 -17.63 22.90 7.62
C VAL A 168 -18.10 21.45 7.44
N PRO A 169 -17.34 20.45 7.92
CA PRO A 169 -17.78 19.06 7.91
C PRO A 169 -18.87 18.84 8.96
N HIS A 170 -19.96 18.15 8.61
CA HIS A 170 -21.08 17.90 9.52
C HIS A 170 -21.03 16.49 10.11
N THR A 171 -20.72 15.48 9.29
CA THR A 171 -20.67 14.07 9.73
C THR A 171 -19.27 13.66 10.20
N GLU A 172 -19.17 12.60 11.01
CA GLU A 172 -17.88 12.04 11.43
C GLU A 172 -16.99 11.67 10.23
N LYS A 173 -17.59 11.06 9.20
CA LYS A 173 -16.91 10.73 7.94
C LYS A 173 -16.34 11.98 7.27
N GLU A 174 -17.08 13.08 7.22
CA GLU A 174 -16.59 14.34 6.66
C GLU A 174 -15.48 14.97 7.51
N GLN A 175 -15.55 14.86 8.84
CA GLN A 175 -14.50 15.35 9.72
C GLN A 175 -13.18 14.60 9.49
N VAL A 176 -13.24 13.28 9.32
CA VAL A 176 -12.09 12.45 8.94
C VAL A 176 -11.59 12.84 7.54
N GLU A 177 -12.46 12.97 6.54
CA GLU A 177 -12.05 13.35 5.18
C GLU A 177 -11.39 14.74 5.16
N TYR A 178 -11.91 15.69 5.94
CA TYR A 178 -11.38 17.05 6.09
C TYR A 178 -9.98 17.08 6.73
N SER A 179 -9.75 16.27 7.77
CA SER A 179 -8.46 16.17 8.44
C SER A 179 -7.42 15.50 7.53
N VAL A 180 -7.77 14.38 6.90
CA VAL A 180 -6.90 13.63 5.98
C VAL A 180 -6.55 14.44 4.74
N ALA A 181 -7.44 15.34 4.27
CA ALA A 181 -7.17 16.24 3.14
C ALA A 181 -5.93 17.13 3.37
N ALA A 182 -5.64 17.54 4.62
CA ALA A 182 -4.42 18.29 4.92
C ALA A 182 -3.15 17.43 4.78
N GLU A 183 -3.19 16.18 5.25
CA GLU A 183 -2.08 15.25 5.10
C GLU A 183 -1.84 14.89 3.63
N ARG A 184 -2.90 14.64 2.85
CA ARG A 184 -2.79 14.43 1.39
C ARG A 184 -2.15 15.63 0.71
N ARG A 185 -2.58 16.85 1.06
CA ARG A 185 -1.95 18.07 0.55
C ARG A 185 -0.47 18.15 0.90
N ARG A 186 -0.08 17.81 2.13
CA ARG A 186 1.33 17.78 2.54
C ARG A 186 2.13 16.81 1.66
N VAL A 187 1.59 15.61 1.41
CA VAL A 187 2.20 14.60 0.52
C VAL A 187 2.37 15.12 -0.91
N ARG A 188 1.39 15.85 -1.46
CA ARG A 188 1.50 16.48 -2.80
C ARG A 188 2.69 17.44 -2.87
N MET A 189 2.86 18.28 -1.84
CA MET A 189 3.90 19.31 -1.81
C MET A 189 5.32 18.74 -1.72
N VAL A 190 5.49 17.62 -1.00
CA VAL A 190 6.82 17.01 -0.80
C VAL A 190 7.15 15.89 -1.80
N HIS A 191 6.21 15.52 -2.68
CA HIS A 191 6.39 14.35 -3.56
C HIS A 191 7.61 14.45 -4.47
N ASP A 192 7.81 15.61 -5.11
CA ASP A 192 8.95 15.83 -5.99
C ASP A 192 10.27 15.74 -5.21
N ASP A 193 10.28 16.20 -3.95
CA ASP A 193 11.45 16.14 -3.09
C ASP A 193 11.71 14.72 -2.60
N ILE A 194 10.67 13.92 -2.31
CA ILE A 194 10.80 12.49 -1.99
C ILE A 194 11.45 11.73 -3.15
N ILE A 195 11.02 12.00 -4.40
CA ILE A 195 11.62 11.35 -5.57
C ILE A 195 13.10 11.73 -5.68
N LYS A 196 13.43 13.02 -5.58
CA LYS A 196 14.83 13.49 -5.65
C LYS A 196 15.69 12.87 -4.55
N ASP A 197 15.16 12.79 -3.33
CA ASP A 197 15.83 12.21 -2.18
C ASP A 197 16.15 10.72 -2.41
N LEU A 198 15.16 9.93 -2.86
CA LEU A 198 15.34 8.52 -3.18
C LEU A 198 16.38 8.28 -4.28
N LEU A 199 16.43 9.15 -5.30
CA LEU A 199 17.42 9.07 -6.37
C LEU A 199 18.82 9.44 -5.88
N SER A 200 18.93 10.43 -4.99
CA SER A 200 20.22 10.85 -4.44
C SER A 200 20.85 9.77 -3.56
N HIS A 201 20.06 9.03 -2.78
CA HIS A 201 20.51 7.92 -1.94
C HIS A 201 20.70 6.61 -2.71
N GLY A 202 19.95 6.42 -3.80
CA GLY A 202 20.07 5.27 -4.70
C GLY A 202 21.29 5.30 -5.63
N SER A 203 22.11 6.35 -5.57
CA SER A 203 23.26 6.57 -6.45
C SER A 203 24.40 5.55 -6.33
N ASN A 204 24.32 4.59 -5.39
CA ASN A 204 25.22 3.44 -5.28
C ASN A 204 24.67 2.13 -5.85
N LEU A 205 23.46 2.12 -6.43
CA LEU A 205 23.05 0.99 -7.27
C LEU A 205 23.88 1.03 -8.54
N GLN A 206 24.90 0.18 -8.53
CA GLN A 206 25.59 -0.31 -9.69
C GLN A 206 24.66 -0.24 -10.89
N ALA A 207 25.11 0.49 -11.92
CA ALA A 207 24.88 0.07 -13.28
C ALA A 207 25.21 -1.42 -13.32
N MET A 208 24.21 -2.28 -13.09
CA MET A 208 24.28 -3.69 -13.44
C MET A 208 24.78 -3.64 -14.87
N LYS A 209 25.98 -4.18 -15.10
CA LYS A 209 26.52 -4.35 -16.45
C LYS A 209 25.43 -5.06 -17.24
N TYR A 210 24.69 -4.32 -18.07
CA TYR A 210 23.64 -4.83 -18.94
C TYR A 210 24.26 -5.53 -20.16
N ASP A 211 25.42 -6.14 -19.98
CA ASP A 211 26.04 -7.02 -20.95
C ASP A 211 25.51 -8.43 -20.68
N SER A 212 24.95 -9.04 -21.73
CA SER A 212 24.51 -10.44 -21.83
C SER A 212 23.21 -10.87 -21.12
N VAL A 213 22.07 -10.23 -21.41
CA VAL A 213 20.78 -10.95 -21.38
C VAL A 213 20.15 -10.86 -22.77
N ASP A 214 20.17 -11.99 -23.51
CA ASP A 214 19.85 -12.10 -24.94
C ASP A 214 18.42 -11.64 -25.34
N ASN A 215 17.53 -11.35 -24.40
CA ASN A 215 16.10 -11.13 -24.66
C ASN A 215 15.54 -9.78 -24.15
N ALA A 216 16.37 -8.77 -23.90
CA ALA A 216 15.88 -7.44 -23.49
C ALA A 216 15.43 -6.59 -24.69
N VAL A 217 14.22 -6.01 -24.62
CA VAL A 217 13.65 -5.15 -25.67
C VAL A 217 14.12 -3.71 -25.46
N ALA A 218 14.59 -3.04 -26.52
CA ALA A 218 14.98 -1.63 -26.44
C ALA A 218 13.77 -0.72 -26.18
N ALA A 219 13.88 0.20 -25.21
CA ALA A 219 12.80 1.13 -24.86
C ALA A 219 12.31 1.97 -26.05
N GLU A 220 13.20 2.35 -26.97
CA GLU A 220 12.87 3.15 -28.15
C GLU A 220 11.80 2.49 -29.05
N LYS A 221 11.75 1.14 -29.09
CA LYS A 221 10.71 0.42 -29.86
C LYS A 221 9.30 0.65 -29.31
N THR A 222 9.19 1.09 -28.06
CA THR A 222 7.91 1.36 -27.39
C THR A 222 7.48 2.83 -27.49
N LYS A 223 8.32 3.71 -28.06
CA LYS A 223 8.06 5.14 -28.11
C LYS A 223 6.89 5.50 -29.03
N VAL A 224 5.92 6.24 -28.52
CA VAL A 224 4.74 6.70 -29.26
C VAL A 224 4.67 8.21 -29.19
N GLU A 225 4.39 8.85 -30.32
CA GLU A 225 4.08 10.27 -30.39
C GLU A 225 2.71 10.46 -31.03
N SER A 226 1.87 11.32 -30.46
CA SER A 226 0.60 11.75 -31.04
C SER A 226 0.46 13.26 -30.89
N VAL A 227 -0.28 13.89 -31.80
CA VAL A 227 -0.59 15.32 -31.74
C VAL A 227 -2.09 15.49 -31.82
N GLU A 228 -2.66 16.17 -30.82
CA GLU A 228 -4.09 16.45 -30.74
C GLU A 228 -4.33 17.96 -30.82
N LEU A 229 -5.27 18.37 -31.67
CA LEU A 229 -5.71 19.76 -31.72
C LEU A 229 -6.79 19.99 -30.65
N VAL A 230 -6.61 21.00 -29.81
CA VAL A 230 -7.62 21.39 -28.83
C VAL A 230 -8.74 22.14 -29.54
N LEU A 231 -9.92 21.54 -29.56
CA LEU A 231 -11.14 22.06 -30.15
C LEU A 231 -12.09 22.58 -29.07
N PRO A 232 -13.11 23.38 -29.41
CA PRO A 232 -14.11 23.86 -28.46
C PRO A 232 -14.73 22.81 -27.52
N PRO A 233 -15.10 21.58 -27.95
CA PRO A 233 -15.64 20.56 -27.03
C PRO A 233 -14.63 20.03 -26.02
N HIS A 234 -13.34 20.27 -26.22
CA HIS A 234 -12.26 19.82 -25.34
C HIS A 234 -12.01 20.81 -24.18
N ALA A 235 -12.68 21.97 -24.19
CA ALA A 235 -12.47 23.05 -23.26
C ALA A 235 -13.75 23.46 -22.54
N ASN A 236 -13.58 24.06 -21.37
CA ASN A 236 -14.68 24.68 -20.65
C ASN A 236 -15.16 25.96 -21.38
N HIS A 237 -16.25 26.55 -20.89
CA HIS A 237 -16.83 27.79 -21.44
C HIS A 237 -15.87 28.99 -21.38
N GLN A 238 -14.73 28.87 -20.69
CA GLN A 238 -13.64 29.85 -20.65
C GLN A 238 -12.45 29.46 -21.53
N VAL A 239 -12.64 28.55 -22.49
CA VAL A 239 -11.64 28.19 -23.51
C VAL A 239 -10.43 27.42 -22.94
N ASN A 240 -10.44 27.03 -21.65
CA ASN A 240 -9.38 26.22 -21.06
C ASN A 240 -9.68 24.74 -21.22
N THR A 241 -8.71 23.97 -21.69
CA THR A 241 -8.84 22.52 -21.89
C THR A 241 -9.16 21.82 -20.57
N PHE A 242 -10.14 20.92 -20.57
CA PHE A 242 -10.43 20.09 -19.41
C PHE A 242 -9.26 19.15 -19.09
N GLY A 243 -8.90 19.04 -17.81
CA GLY A 243 -7.85 18.12 -17.37
C GLY A 243 -8.19 16.66 -17.74
N GLY A 244 -9.47 16.31 -17.63
CA GLY A 244 -10.05 15.04 -18.06
C GLY A 244 -9.76 14.68 -19.50
N GLN A 245 -9.85 15.66 -20.40
CA GLN A 245 -9.60 15.45 -21.82
C GLN A 245 -8.11 15.20 -22.11
N ILE A 246 -7.21 15.95 -21.45
CA ILE A 246 -5.77 15.74 -21.57
C ILE A 246 -5.39 14.35 -21.06
N MET A 247 -5.94 13.94 -19.91
CA MET A 247 -5.74 12.60 -19.37
C MET A 247 -6.21 11.50 -20.32
N ALA A 248 -7.37 11.67 -20.95
CA ALA A 248 -7.91 10.71 -21.90
C ALA A 248 -6.94 10.46 -23.06
N TRP A 249 -6.40 11.53 -23.65
CA TRP A 249 -5.41 11.40 -24.71
C TRP A 249 -4.09 10.78 -24.22
N MET A 250 -3.62 11.14 -23.02
CA MET A 250 -2.43 10.53 -22.43
C MET A 250 -2.58 9.02 -22.25
N VAL A 251 -3.74 8.56 -21.78
CA VAL A 251 -4.03 7.12 -21.62
C VAL A 251 -3.99 6.39 -22.97
N ASN A 252 -4.52 6.99 -24.03
CA ASN A 252 -4.49 6.38 -25.36
C ASN A 252 -3.05 6.14 -25.84
N VAL A 253 -2.20 7.17 -25.77
CA VAL A 253 -0.79 7.07 -26.21
C VAL A 253 -0.01 6.11 -25.29
N ALA A 254 -0.27 6.13 -23.99
CA ALA A 254 0.35 5.22 -23.03
C ALA A 254 0.00 3.75 -23.30
N THR A 255 -1.28 3.48 -23.59
CA THR A 255 -1.77 2.13 -23.89
C THR A 255 -1.10 1.59 -25.13
N ILE A 256 -0.94 2.40 -26.19
CA ILE A 256 -0.22 2.00 -27.41
C ILE A 256 1.25 1.68 -27.08
N SER A 257 1.90 2.49 -26.24
CA SER A 257 3.29 2.26 -25.84
C SER A 257 3.46 0.94 -25.08
N ALA A 258 2.57 0.66 -24.12
CA ALA A 258 2.54 -0.61 -23.40
C ALA A 258 2.27 -1.80 -24.32
N SER A 259 1.31 -1.68 -25.25
CA SER A 259 0.98 -2.73 -26.23
C SER A 259 2.17 -3.09 -27.13
N ARG A 260 3.01 -2.11 -27.50
CA ARG A 260 4.23 -2.36 -28.30
C ARG A 260 5.25 -3.23 -27.57
N LEU A 261 5.27 -3.20 -26.24
CA LEU A 261 6.17 -4.05 -25.45
C LEU A 261 5.60 -5.45 -25.26
N CYS A 262 4.34 -5.56 -24.83
CA CYS A 262 3.76 -6.85 -24.46
C CYS A 262 3.13 -7.63 -25.63
N GLN A 263 2.95 -6.98 -26.80
CA GLN A 263 2.25 -7.56 -27.95
C GLN A 263 0.86 -8.11 -27.60
N ALA A 264 0.21 -7.49 -26.61
CA ALA A 264 -1.07 -7.90 -26.05
C ALA A 264 -1.88 -6.65 -25.66
N HIS A 265 -2.99 -6.85 -24.97
CA HIS A 265 -3.88 -5.78 -24.51
C HIS A 265 -3.64 -5.45 -23.03
N PRO A 266 -2.81 -4.43 -22.74
CA PRO A 266 -2.53 -4.04 -21.38
C PRO A 266 -3.76 -3.39 -20.74
N THR A 267 -4.03 -3.74 -19.50
CA THR A 267 -5.06 -3.12 -18.67
C THR A 267 -4.41 -2.07 -17.76
N LEU A 268 -4.90 -0.84 -17.79
CA LEU A 268 -4.43 0.22 -16.91
C LEU A 268 -4.90 -0.05 -15.48
N ARG A 269 -3.95 -0.12 -14.54
CA ARG A 269 -4.22 -0.42 -13.12
C ARG A 269 -4.02 0.77 -12.21
N THR A 270 -3.03 1.59 -12.49
CA THR A 270 -2.70 2.71 -11.61
C THR A 270 -2.18 3.88 -12.41
N ILE A 271 -2.58 5.08 -12.01
CA ILE A 271 -2.02 6.35 -12.48
C ILE A 271 -1.38 6.99 -11.27
N ASP A 272 -0.08 7.31 -11.36
CA ASP A 272 0.61 8.00 -10.28
C ASP A 272 0.16 9.45 -10.18
N MET A 273 0.27 10.02 -8.99
CA MET A 273 -0.02 11.41 -8.71
C MET A 273 0.81 12.32 -9.62
N PHE A 274 0.15 13.31 -10.22
CA PHE A 274 0.82 14.31 -11.05
C PHE A 274 0.14 15.67 -10.95
N THR A 275 0.86 16.71 -11.40
CA THR A 275 0.41 18.10 -11.38
C THR A 275 0.35 18.68 -12.80
N PHE A 276 -0.68 19.45 -13.10
CA PHE A 276 -0.73 20.33 -14.26
C PHE A 276 0.10 21.59 -13.97
N ARG A 277 1.13 21.81 -14.78
CA ARG A 277 2.11 22.90 -14.62
C ARG A 277 1.66 24.20 -15.25
N GLY A 278 0.79 24.11 -16.25
CA GLY A 278 0.31 25.27 -16.98
C GLY A 278 -1.02 25.00 -17.69
N PRO A 279 -1.74 26.05 -18.08
CA PRO A 279 -2.99 25.93 -18.81
C PRO A 279 -2.76 25.52 -20.27
N SER A 280 -3.76 24.87 -20.83
CA SER A 280 -3.92 24.61 -22.26
C SER A 280 -5.23 25.25 -22.72
N GLN A 281 -5.26 25.81 -23.93
CA GLN A 281 -6.42 26.53 -24.47
C GLN A 281 -6.87 25.99 -25.83
N VAL A 282 -8.09 26.29 -26.24
CA VAL A 282 -8.57 25.99 -27.60
C VAL A 282 -7.62 26.60 -28.63
N GLY A 283 -7.27 25.80 -29.65
CA GLY A 283 -6.26 26.14 -30.65
C GLY A 283 -4.85 25.61 -30.34
N ASP A 284 -4.57 25.20 -29.10
CA ASP A 284 -3.30 24.54 -28.78
C ASP A 284 -3.18 23.19 -29.52
N ARG A 285 -1.97 22.87 -29.97
CA ARG A 285 -1.61 21.53 -30.43
C ARG A 285 -0.89 20.83 -29.28
N LEU A 286 -1.49 19.79 -28.73
CA LEU A 286 -0.92 18.99 -27.67
C LEU A 286 -0.11 17.83 -28.25
N LEU A 287 1.21 17.95 -28.14
CA LEU A 287 2.16 16.88 -28.44
C LEU A 287 2.29 15.96 -27.24
N LEU A 288 1.91 14.71 -27.42
CA LEU A 288 1.93 13.65 -26.42
C LEU A 288 3.03 12.67 -26.78
N ARG A 289 4.01 12.50 -25.90
CA ARG A 289 5.10 11.53 -26.06
C ARG A 289 5.03 10.50 -24.95
N ALA A 290 4.88 9.22 -25.31
CA ALA A 290 4.91 8.12 -24.36
C ALA A 290 6.04 7.15 -24.65
N ILE A 291 6.61 6.56 -23.60
CA ILE A 291 7.60 5.50 -23.70
C ILE A 291 7.57 4.63 -22.43
N VAL A 292 7.88 3.34 -22.58
CA VAL A 292 8.05 2.47 -21.42
C VAL A 292 9.31 2.88 -20.66
N ASN A 293 9.14 3.26 -19.38
CA ASN A 293 10.25 3.58 -18.50
C ASN A 293 10.87 2.32 -17.89
N ASN A 294 10.02 1.38 -17.45
CA ASN A 294 10.45 0.12 -16.86
C ASN A 294 9.38 -0.97 -17.03
N ALA A 295 9.83 -2.22 -17.10
CA ALA A 295 8.99 -3.40 -17.06
C ALA A 295 9.36 -4.22 -15.82
N PHE A 296 8.45 -4.25 -14.85
CA PHE A 296 8.51 -5.15 -13.70
C PHE A 296 8.01 -6.54 -14.10
N LYS A 297 8.07 -7.49 -13.17
CA LYS A 297 7.72 -8.89 -13.40
C LYS A 297 6.37 -9.07 -14.13
N ASN A 298 5.33 -8.37 -13.65
CA ASN A 298 3.94 -8.50 -14.11
C ASN A 298 3.31 -7.15 -14.49
N SER A 299 4.07 -6.06 -14.45
CA SER A 299 3.55 -4.72 -14.74
C SER A 299 4.54 -3.85 -15.52
N ILE A 300 4.00 -2.93 -16.31
CA ILE A 300 4.74 -2.00 -17.16
C ILE A 300 4.48 -0.60 -16.63
N GLU A 301 5.53 0.19 -16.41
CA GLU A 301 5.37 1.62 -16.20
C GLU A 301 5.65 2.38 -17.50
N VAL A 302 4.66 3.15 -17.96
CA VAL A 302 4.76 4.03 -19.12
C VAL A 302 4.77 5.48 -18.64
N GLY A 303 5.79 6.23 -19.04
CA GLY A 303 5.81 7.68 -18.86
C GLY A 303 5.18 8.38 -20.04
N VAL A 304 4.35 9.38 -19.80
CA VAL A 304 3.75 10.23 -20.82
C VAL A 304 4.04 11.69 -20.51
N ARG A 305 4.51 12.45 -21.49
CA ARG A 305 4.73 13.90 -21.41
C ARG A 305 3.82 14.61 -22.40
N ALA A 306 3.08 15.61 -21.91
CA ALA A 306 2.21 16.46 -22.72
C ALA A 306 2.82 17.86 -22.85
N GLU A 307 3.00 18.33 -24.08
CA GLU A 307 3.48 19.68 -24.39
C GLU A 307 2.45 20.40 -25.27
N ALA A 308 2.05 21.60 -24.88
CA ALA A 308 1.22 22.46 -25.71
C ALA A 308 2.11 23.38 -26.57
N HIS A 309 1.74 23.50 -27.84
CA HIS A 309 2.37 24.40 -28.80
C HIS A 309 1.30 25.18 -29.56
N GLN A 310 1.56 26.47 -29.78
CA GLN A 310 0.81 27.35 -30.69
C GLN A 310 1.73 27.73 -31.85
N GLU A 311 1.18 28.06 -33.01
CA GLU A 311 1.94 28.33 -34.25
C GLU A 311 3.10 29.32 -34.06
N GLU A 312 2.95 30.28 -33.14
CA GLU A 312 4.01 31.18 -32.69
C GLU A 312 4.15 31.10 -31.16
N GLY A 313 5.13 30.35 -30.66
CA GLY A 313 5.44 30.33 -29.23
C GLY A 313 6.35 29.18 -28.78
N PRO A 314 6.97 29.29 -27.60
CA PRO A 314 7.75 28.21 -27.01
C PRO A 314 6.84 27.06 -26.56
N ASN A 315 7.35 25.83 -26.64
CA ASN A 315 6.64 24.65 -26.12
C ASN A 315 6.40 24.79 -24.61
N ARG A 316 5.15 24.61 -24.19
CA ARG A 316 4.75 24.64 -22.77
C ARG A 316 4.55 23.21 -22.28
N HIS A 317 5.37 22.77 -21.33
CA HIS A 317 5.15 21.49 -20.67
C HIS A 317 3.92 21.58 -19.77
N ILE A 318 2.84 20.90 -20.17
CA ILE A 318 1.56 20.91 -19.45
C ILE A 318 1.61 19.97 -18.26
N ASN A 319 1.92 18.69 -18.48
CA ASN A 319 2.11 17.73 -17.42
C ASN A 319 2.92 16.52 -17.90
N SER A 320 3.43 15.76 -16.93
CA SER A 320 3.95 14.41 -17.13
C SER A 320 3.22 13.48 -16.19
N ALA A 321 2.79 12.32 -16.67
CA ALA A 321 2.14 11.29 -15.85
C ALA A 321 2.81 9.94 -16.05
N PHE A 322 2.68 9.07 -15.04
CA PHE A 322 3.22 7.72 -15.05
C PHE A 322 2.06 6.74 -14.85
N MET A 323 1.95 5.79 -15.77
CA MET A 323 0.81 4.87 -15.84
C MET A 323 1.32 3.44 -15.73
N ILE A 324 0.70 2.67 -14.85
CA ILE A 324 1.06 1.29 -14.56
C ILE A 324 0.03 0.39 -15.20
N PHE A 325 0.50 -0.39 -16.16
CA PHE A 325 -0.29 -1.39 -16.86
C PHE A 325 0.04 -2.79 -16.35
N GLU A 326 -0.97 -3.66 -16.33
CA GLU A 326 -0.81 -5.09 -16.17
C GLU A 326 -1.30 -5.79 -17.43
N VAL A 327 -0.66 -6.88 -17.79
CA VAL A 327 -1.10 -7.72 -18.91
C VAL A 327 -1.62 -9.00 -18.32
N LEU A 328 -2.87 -9.30 -18.61
CA LEU A 328 -3.54 -10.51 -18.13
C LEU A 328 -3.62 -11.51 -19.28
N ASP A 329 -3.43 -12.79 -18.98
CA ASP A 329 -3.71 -13.89 -19.90
C ASP A 329 -5.23 -14.13 -20.04
N ASP A 330 -5.60 -15.09 -20.89
CA ASP A 330 -7.00 -15.46 -21.14
C ASP A 330 -7.72 -15.98 -19.88
N HIS A 331 -6.96 -16.43 -18.88
CA HIS A 331 -7.45 -16.85 -17.57
C HIS A 331 -7.42 -15.73 -16.52
N ARG A 332 -7.24 -14.48 -16.94
CA ARG A 332 -7.12 -13.29 -16.07
C ARG A 332 -5.95 -13.34 -15.08
N LYS A 333 -4.90 -14.12 -15.34
CA LYS A 333 -3.68 -14.14 -14.54
C LYS A 333 -2.63 -13.19 -15.14
N PRO A 334 -1.87 -12.47 -14.30
CA PRO A 334 -0.81 -11.60 -14.81
C PRO A 334 0.27 -12.38 -15.55
N CYS A 335 0.63 -11.94 -16.75
CA CYS A 335 1.68 -12.57 -17.54
C CYS A 335 3.07 -11.99 -17.24
N MET A 336 4.10 -12.80 -17.50
CA MET A 336 5.50 -12.38 -17.39
C MET A 336 5.86 -11.48 -18.57
N LEU A 337 6.48 -10.34 -18.28
CA LEU A 337 6.82 -9.34 -19.29
C LEU A 337 8.28 -9.39 -19.71
N PRO A 338 8.60 -9.05 -20.97
CA PRO A 338 9.98 -8.91 -21.41
C PRO A 338 10.67 -7.76 -20.66
N ARG A 339 11.96 -7.93 -20.35
CA ARG A 339 12.76 -6.87 -19.72
C ARG A 339 13.01 -5.74 -20.71
N ILE A 340 12.95 -4.50 -20.22
CA ILE A 340 13.28 -3.32 -21.01
C ILE A 340 14.79 -3.00 -20.90
N ARG A 341 15.41 -2.63 -22.02
CA ARG A 341 16.75 -2.06 -22.08
C ARG A 341 16.59 -0.53 -22.21
N PRO A 342 16.99 0.25 -21.20
CA PRO A 342 16.86 1.70 -21.24
C PRO A 342 17.76 2.32 -22.31
N GLU A 343 17.33 3.45 -22.86
CA GLU A 343 18.16 4.29 -23.70
C GLU A 343 19.36 4.85 -22.91
N PRO A 344 20.51 5.12 -23.55
CA PRO A 344 21.63 5.81 -22.91
C PRO A 344 21.20 7.15 -22.29
N LEU A 345 21.82 7.53 -21.17
CA LEU A 345 21.59 8.78 -20.44
C LEU A 345 20.16 8.93 -19.89
N GLU A 346 19.23 9.44 -20.70
CA GLU A 346 17.86 9.73 -20.26
C GLU A 346 17.06 8.48 -19.93
N GLY A 347 17.24 7.40 -20.69
CA GLY A 347 16.54 6.14 -20.43
C GLY A 347 16.98 5.53 -19.09
N GLY A 348 18.27 5.62 -18.76
CA GLY A 348 18.80 5.21 -17.46
C GLY A 348 18.15 5.96 -16.29
N ARG A 349 18.02 7.29 -16.42
CA ARG A 349 17.30 8.13 -15.45
C ARG A 349 15.84 7.70 -15.31
N ARG A 350 15.11 7.58 -16.42
CA ARG A 350 13.69 7.16 -16.43
C ARG A 350 13.48 5.79 -15.77
N PHE A 351 14.39 4.86 -16.04
CA PHE A 351 14.37 3.52 -15.46
C PHE A 351 14.55 3.54 -13.94
N GLN A 352 15.51 4.30 -13.43
CA GLN A 352 15.73 4.47 -11.98
C GLN A 352 14.56 5.19 -11.29
N GLU A 353 14.04 6.24 -11.92
CA GLU A 353 12.86 6.95 -11.42
C GLU A 353 11.62 6.05 -11.34
N ALA A 354 11.45 5.10 -12.26
CA ALA A 354 10.35 4.13 -12.21
C ALA A 354 10.46 3.20 -10.99
N ILE A 355 11.67 2.81 -10.63
CA ILE A 355 11.94 2.02 -9.42
C ILE A 355 11.61 2.85 -8.16
N ALA A 356 12.00 4.13 -8.14
CA ALA A 356 11.64 5.05 -7.05
C ALA A 356 10.13 5.27 -6.93
N ARG A 357 9.41 5.49 -8.03
CA ARG A 357 7.95 5.58 -8.04
C ARG A 357 7.29 4.30 -7.55
N LYS A 358 7.81 3.12 -7.92
CA LYS A 358 7.33 1.85 -7.39
C LYS A 358 7.46 1.75 -5.87
N LYS A 359 8.58 2.21 -5.29
CA LYS A 359 8.74 2.29 -3.83
C LYS A 359 7.69 3.21 -3.22
N ILE A 360 7.53 4.43 -3.75
CA ILE A 360 6.57 5.42 -3.25
C ILE A 360 5.15 4.85 -3.24
N ARG A 361 4.74 4.17 -4.32
CA ARG A 361 3.43 3.51 -4.37
C ARG A 361 3.23 2.45 -3.29
N LEU A 362 4.25 1.61 -3.05
CA LEU A 362 4.19 0.61 -1.99
C LEU A 362 4.07 1.28 -0.62
N ASP A 363 4.88 2.30 -0.36
CA ASP A 363 4.81 3.08 0.89
C ASP A 363 3.42 3.69 1.08
N ARG A 364 2.90 4.41 0.09
CA ARG A 364 1.59 5.06 0.17
C ARG A 364 0.44 4.08 0.39
N LYS A 365 0.44 2.95 -0.34
CA LYS A 365 -0.62 1.92 -0.26
C LYS A 365 -0.79 1.40 1.16
N TYR A 366 0.30 1.18 1.90
CA TYR A 366 0.25 0.55 3.22
C TYR A 366 0.42 1.52 4.39
N ILE A 367 1.01 2.71 4.20
CA ILE A 367 1.11 3.75 5.25
C ILE A 367 -0.22 4.49 5.40
N ILE A 368 -0.91 4.82 4.30
CA ILE A 368 -2.14 5.62 4.35
C ILE A 368 -3.34 4.76 4.78
N SER A 369 -3.43 3.51 4.32
CA SER A 369 -4.55 2.61 4.65
C SER A 369 -4.62 2.20 6.12
N ARG A 370 -3.52 2.32 6.88
CA ARG A 370 -3.51 2.00 8.32
C ARG A 370 -3.79 3.18 9.25
N LYS A 371 -3.48 4.41 8.84
CA LYS A 371 -3.87 5.59 9.64
C LYS A 371 -5.39 5.80 9.73
N GLN A 372 -6.17 5.04 8.95
CA GLN A 372 -7.64 5.06 8.93
C GLN A 372 -8.29 4.15 9.98
N GLY A 373 -7.52 3.40 10.77
CA GLY A 373 -8.05 2.61 11.90
C GLY A 373 -7.18 2.82 13.14
N GLU A 374 -7.62 3.69 14.05
CA GLU A 374 -6.96 4.08 15.30
C GLU A 374 -6.92 2.95 16.35
N VAL A 375 -6.37 1.78 16.00
CA VAL A 375 -6.07 0.74 16.99
C VAL A 375 -4.55 0.58 17.08
N PRO A 376 -3.94 0.80 18.26
CA PRO A 376 -2.51 0.55 18.44
C PRO A 376 -2.21 -0.93 18.13
N LEU A 377 -1.14 -1.17 17.35
CA LEU A 377 -0.72 -2.52 16.98
C LEU A 377 -0.10 -3.25 18.17
N SER A 378 0.42 -2.49 19.13
CA SER A 378 0.92 -3.03 20.39
C SER A 378 -0.23 -3.41 21.32
N VAL A 379 -0.08 -4.54 22.00
CA VAL A 379 -1.00 -4.92 23.07
C VAL A 379 -0.43 -4.52 24.43
N PRO A 380 -1.28 -4.06 25.37
CA PRO A 380 -0.86 -3.86 26.75
C PRO A 380 -0.27 -5.13 27.35
N TRP A 381 0.96 -5.02 27.84
CA TRP A 381 1.55 -6.11 28.61
C TRP A 381 0.81 -6.24 29.94
N ASN A 382 0.30 -7.44 30.20
CA ASN A 382 -0.34 -7.78 31.46
C ASN A 382 0.23 -9.12 31.98
N PRO A 383 0.96 -9.11 33.11
CA PRO A 383 1.51 -10.34 33.69
C PRO A 383 0.44 -11.42 33.96
N ARG A 384 -0.80 -11.03 34.29
CA ARG A 384 -1.90 -11.99 34.52
C ARG A 384 -2.31 -12.74 33.25
N ASN A 385 -2.05 -12.17 32.09
CA ASN A 385 -2.41 -12.74 30.79
C ASN A 385 -1.17 -13.16 29.97
N GLN A 386 0.00 -13.28 30.61
CA GLN A 386 1.27 -13.52 29.92
C GLN A 386 1.24 -14.80 29.07
N VAL A 387 0.65 -15.89 29.58
CA VAL A 387 0.56 -17.17 28.86
C VAL A 387 -0.24 -17.03 27.57
N TYR A 388 -1.36 -16.31 27.62
CA TYR A 388 -2.20 -16.05 26.45
C TYR A 388 -1.53 -15.09 25.46
N LEU A 389 -0.83 -14.06 25.96
CA LEU A 389 -0.08 -13.12 25.13
C LEU A 389 1.02 -13.84 24.33
N SER A 390 1.74 -14.75 24.97
CA SER A 390 2.75 -15.60 24.34
C SER A 390 2.14 -16.62 23.37
N TYR A 391 1.06 -17.29 23.77
CA TYR A 391 0.34 -18.22 22.89
C TYR A 391 -0.15 -17.53 21.62
N ASN A 392 -0.80 -16.36 21.76
CA ASN A 392 -1.28 -15.59 20.62
C ASN A 392 -0.15 -15.10 19.73
N ASN A 393 1.00 -14.74 20.29
CA ASN A 393 2.18 -14.35 19.52
C ASN A 393 2.64 -15.50 18.59
N VAL A 394 2.83 -16.69 19.17
CA VAL A 394 3.25 -17.90 18.44
C VAL A 394 2.18 -18.32 17.42
N SER A 395 0.90 -18.31 17.82
CA SER A 395 -0.23 -18.65 16.96
C SER A 395 -0.34 -17.69 15.77
N ALA A 396 -0.18 -16.38 15.98
CA ALA A 396 -0.20 -15.38 14.91
C ALA A 396 0.88 -15.64 13.86
N LEU A 397 2.09 -15.98 14.29
CA LEU A 397 3.18 -16.32 13.37
C LEU A 397 2.91 -17.63 12.61
N LYS A 398 2.40 -18.66 13.29
CA LYS A 398 1.99 -19.93 12.64
C LYS A 398 0.89 -19.70 11.61
N MET A 399 -0.12 -18.90 11.94
CA MET A 399 -1.22 -18.53 11.04
C MET A 399 -0.74 -17.71 9.84
N LEU A 400 0.27 -16.84 10.02
CA LEU A 400 0.90 -16.11 8.92
C LEU A 400 1.70 -17.05 8.00
N ALA A 401 2.45 -17.99 8.58
CA ALA A 401 3.22 -18.98 7.85
C ALA A 401 2.35 -19.94 7.03
N ALA A 402 1.19 -20.34 7.55
CA ALA A 402 0.23 -21.25 6.92
C ALA A 402 -0.59 -20.64 5.76
N ARG A 403 -0.37 -19.38 5.40
CA ARG A 403 -1.09 -18.74 4.28
C ARG A 403 -0.59 -19.25 2.93
N ASN A 404 -1.50 -19.42 1.97
CA ASN A 404 -1.21 -20.07 0.70
C ASN A 404 -0.87 -19.10 -0.46
N ASN A 405 -1.05 -17.79 -0.27
CA ASN A 405 -0.99 -16.79 -1.35
C ASN A 405 0.33 -16.01 -1.43
N TRP A 406 1.43 -16.59 -0.95
CA TRP A 406 2.76 -15.97 -1.03
C TRP A 406 3.24 -15.90 -2.48
N ARG A 407 3.64 -14.71 -2.94
CA ARG A 407 4.16 -14.49 -4.29
C ARG A 407 5.66 -14.25 -4.23
N LEU A 408 6.44 -15.00 -5.00
CA LEU A 408 7.88 -14.78 -5.13
C LEU A 408 8.13 -13.43 -5.81
N SER A 409 8.67 -12.47 -5.04
CA SER A 409 8.97 -11.12 -5.50
C SER A 409 10.36 -11.07 -6.15
N SER A 410 11.34 -11.75 -5.55
CA SER A 410 12.72 -11.73 -6.00
C SER A 410 13.56 -12.86 -5.37
N GLU A 411 14.62 -13.29 -6.07
CA GLU A 411 15.54 -14.34 -5.64
C GLU A 411 16.97 -13.94 -6.01
N LYS A 412 17.90 -14.04 -5.05
CA LYS A 412 19.33 -13.75 -5.23
C LYS A 412 20.16 -14.57 -4.24
N ASP A 413 21.25 -15.18 -4.69
CA ASP A 413 22.24 -15.87 -3.83
C ASP A 413 21.61 -16.86 -2.82
N LYS A 414 20.64 -17.67 -3.26
CA LYS A 414 19.85 -18.63 -2.44
C LYS A 414 18.98 -18.01 -1.35
N VAL A 415 18.76 -16.70 -1.39
CA VAL A 415 17.76 -15.99 -0.58
C VAL A 415 16.55 -15.68 -1.47
N ARG A 416 15.37 -16.10 -1.05
CA ARG A 416 14.10 -15.87 -1.76
C ARG A 416 13.21 -14.95 -0.93
N LEU A 417 12.81 -13.82 -1.52
CA LEU A 417 11.86 -12.88 -0.93
C LEU A 417 10.47 -13.10 -1.55
N TYR A 418 9.52 -13.43 -0.70
CA TYR A 418 8.10 -13.54 -1.02
C TYR A 418 7.33 -12.39 -0.38
N THR A 419 6.32 -11.90 -1.08
CA THR A 419 5.36 -10.91 -0.57
C THR A 419 3.96 -11.49 -0.54
N LEU A 420 3.18 -11.07 0.46
CA LEU A 420 1.76 -11.31 0.57
C LEU A 420 1.08 -9.95 0.74
N GLU A 421 0.39 -9.51 -0.30
CA GLU A 421 -0.35 -8.25 -0.30
C GLU A 421 -1.80 -8.51 0.13
N GLN A 422 -2.23 -7.82 1.18
CA GLN A 422 -3.63 -7.75 1.64
C GLN A 422 -4.11 -6.30 1.55
N LYS A 423 -5.43 -6.07 1.62
CA LYS A 423 -6.05 -4.75 1.39
C LYS A 423 -5.39 -3.59 2.17
N SER A 424 -4.99 -3.82 3.42
CA SER A 424 -4.39 -2.80 4.31
C SER A 424 -2.99 -3.15 4.82
N MET A 425 -2.35 -4.18 4.25
CA MET A 425 -1.13 -4.70 4.84
C MET A 425 -0.26 -5.49 3.87
N LEU A 426 1.04 -5.23 3.93
CA LEU A 426 2.06 -6.01 3.25
C LEU A 426 2.72 -6.96 4.25
N SER A 427 2.84 -8.24 3.91
CA SER A 427 3.69 -9.18 4.66
C SER A 427 4.80 -9.68 3.77
N ILE A 428 5.95 -9.96 4.36
CA ILE A 428 7.10 -10.57 3.70
C ILE A 428 7.46 -11.89 4.34
N ARG A 429 7.98 -12.77 3.50
CA ARG A 429 8.59 -14.04 3.89
C ARG A 429 9.93 -14.15 3.18
N VAL A 430 11.01 -14.26 3.94
CA VAL A 430 12.35 -14.47 3.42
C VAL A 430 12.77 -15.89 3.72
N GLU A 431 13.12 -16.64 2.69
CA GLU A 431 13.63 -18.00 2.81
C GLU A 431 15.13 -17.99 2.47
N SER A 432 15.94 -18.59 3.35
CA SER A 432 17.38 -18.78 3.13
C SER A 432 17.78 -20.20 3.49
N GLU A 433 18.57 -20.83 2.62
CA GLU A 433 19.11 -22.17 2.84
C GLU A 433 20.44 -22.08 3.61
N VAL A 434 20.54 -22.79 4.74
CA VAL A 434 21.73 -22.78 5.62
C VAL A 434 22.06 -24.19 6.09
N ASP A 435 23.34 -24.56 6.01
CA ASP A 435 23.83 -25.88 6.43
C ASP A 435 24.18 -25.90 7.95
N VAL A 436 23.18 -25.70 8.80
CA VAL A 436 23.31 -25.71 10.27
C VAL A 436 22.16 -26.53 10.88
N PRO A 437 22.41 -27.37 11.91
CA PRO A 437 21.33 -28.11 12.57
C PRO A 437 20.23 -27.19 13.10
N ALA A 438 18.96 -27.54 12.86
CA ALA A 438 17.79 -26.71 13.19
C ALA A 438 17.76 -26.26 14.66
N HIS A 439 18.05 -27.17 15.60
CA HIS A 439 18.15 -26.86 17.02
C HIS A 439 19.23 -25.80 17.31
N ARG A 440 20.38 -25.85 16.65
CA ARG A 440 21.46 -24.86 16.86
C ARG A 440 21.09 -23.51 16.27
N ALA A 441 20.49 -23.48 15.08
CA ALA A 441 19.96 -22.25 14.50
C ALA A 441 18.89 -21.62 15.39
N PHE A 442 18.01 -22.42 15.99
CA PHE A 442 17.00 -21.98 16.95
C PHE A 442 17.62 -21.29 18.17
N CYS A 443 18.62 -21.90 18.81
CA CYS A 443 19.30 -21.28 19.95
C CYS A 443 19.97 -19.95 19.57
N LEU A 444 20.66 -19.90 18.43
CA LEU A 444 21.40 -18.70 17.99
C LEU A 444 20.48 -17.55 17.58
N LEU A 445 19.33 -17.84 16.96
CA LEU A 445 18.36 -16.82 16.52
C LEU A 445 17.41 -16.38 17.64
N ALA A 446 17.18 -17.21 18.66
CA ALA A 446 16.37 -16.85 19.82
C ALA A 446 17.09 -15.84 20.73
N GLU A 447 18.42 -15.82 20.72
CA GLU A 447 19.22 -14.86 21.48
C GLU A 447 19.26 -13.49 20.77
N MET A 448 18.24 -12.69 21.02
CA MET A 448 18.08 -11.37 20.40
C MET A 448 19.21 -10.40 20.73
N SER A 449 19.91 -10.58 21.86
CA SER A 449 21.07 -9.79 22.25
C SER A 449 22.21 -9.86 21.22
N ASN A 450 22.33 -10.98 20.50
CA ASN A 450 23.35 -11.19 19.46
C ASN A 450 22.91 -10.70 18.08
N ARG A 451 21.63 -10.32 17.90
CA ARG A 451 21.10 -9.88 16.60
C ARG A 451 21.85 -8.70 15.97
N PRO A 452 22.31 -7.67 16.72
CA PRO A 452 23.12 -6.59 16.17
C PRO A 452 24.43 -7.02 15.49
N SER A 453 24.95 -8.22 15.78
CA SER A 453 26.19 -8.70 15.17
C SER A 453 26.03 -9.06 13.68
N TRP A 454 24.80 -9.23 13.19
CA TRP A 454 24.52 -9.65 11.82
C TRP A 454 23.34 -8.93 11.15
N ASP A 455 22.44 -8.29 11.92
CA ASP A 455 21.32 -7.49 11.41
C ASP A 455 21.59 -5.99 11.62
N THR A 456 21.97 -5.28 10.55
CA THR A 456 22.35 -3.86 10.62
C THR A 456 21.19 -2.92 10.96
N HIS A 457 19.93 -3.40 10.88
CA HIS A 457 18.78 -2.62 11.35
C HIS A 457 18.68 -2.58 12.88
N TYR A 458 19.29 -3.53 13.58
CA TYR A 458 19.27 -3.63 15.03
C TYR A 458 20.53 -3.00 15.59
N GLN A 459 20.46 -1.74 16.06
CA GLN A 459 21.61 -1.07 16.68
C GLN A 459 21.86 -1.60 18.09
N LYS A 460 20.78 -1.85 18.85
CA LYS A 460 20.87 -2.34 20.23
C LYS A 460 19.67 -3.21 20.56
N CYS A 461 19.92 -4.30 21.30
CA CYS A 461 18.89 -5.15 21.89
C CYS A 461 19.17 -5.29 23.38
N GLU A 462 18.27 -4.80 24.22
CA GLU A 462 18.39 -4.86 25.68
C GLU A 462 17.30 -5.76 26.23
N LEU A 463 17.66 -6.78 27.01
CA LEU A 463 16.68 -7.58 27.74
C LEU A 463 16.09 -6.71 28.87
N ILE A 464 14.77 -6.50 28.83
CA ILE A 464 14.02 -5.81 29.88
C ILE A 464 13.71 -6.80 31.00
N HIS A 465 13.10 -7.92 30.62
CA HIS A 465 12.59 -8.91 31.57
C HIS A 465 12.49 -10.29 30.91
N GLN A 466 12.92 -11.32 31.62
CA GLN A 466 12.63 -12.70 31.28
C GLN A 466 11.30 -13.09 31.93
N VAL A 467 10.29 -13.39 31.12
CA VAL A 467 8.93 -13.73 31.57
C VAL A 467 8.90 -15.17 32.08
N ASP A 468 9.47 -16.08 31.29
CA ASP A 468 9.69 -17.49 31.64
C ASP A 468 10.91 -18.06 30.89
N GLU A 469 11.09 -19.38 30.82
CA GLU A 469 12.24 -20.01 30.12
C GLU A 469 12.24 -19.75 28.60
N ASP A 470 11.05 -19.50 28.04
CA ASP A 470 10.76 -19.44 26.62
C ASP A 470 10.31 -18.05 26.12
N ASP A 471 9.94 -17.14 27.02
CA ASP A 471 9.36 -15.84 26.71
C ASP A 471 10.14 -14.68 27.35
N PHE A 472 10.45 -13.67 26.54
CA PHE A 472 11.36 -12.58 26.91
C PHE A 472 10.83 -11.24 26.40
N LEU A 473 11.07 -10.17 27.16
CA LEU A 473 10.77 -8.78 26.77
C LEU A 473 12.07 -8.05 26.45
N TYR A 474 12.15 -7.49 25.24
CA TYR A 474 13.31 -6.74 24.77
C TYR A 474 12.95 -5.31 24.42
N ARG A 475 13.88 -4.39 24.69
CA ARG A 475 13.94 -3.07 24.05
C ARG A 475 14.88 -3.15 22.87
N VAL A 476 14.38 -2.88 21.69
CA VAL A 476 15.16 -2.88 20.45
C VAL A 476 15.26 -1.45 19.93
N VAL A 477 16.48 -1.01 19.63
CA VAL A 477 16.75 0.29 19.01
C VAL A 477 17.17 0.09 17.57
N THR A 478 16.53 0.83 16.67
CA THR A 478 16.82 0.83 15.24
C THR A 478 17.12 2.26 14.77
N PRO A 479 17.84 2.43 13.64
CA PRO A 479 17.87 3.72 12.96
C PRO A 479 16.44 4.14 12.60
N SER A 480 16.14 5.44 12.63
CA SER A 480 14.86 5.93 12.07
C SER A 480 14.94 6.02 10.56
N VAL A 481 13.86 5.60 9.91
CA VAL A 481 13.66 5.83 8.47
C VAL A 481 13.45 7.32 8.16
N HIS A 482 12.83 8.06 9.07
CA HIS A 482 12.49 9.47 8.83
C HIS A 482 13.61 10.35 9.38
N ARG A 483 14.52 10.82 8.49
CA ARG A 483 15.35 11.98 8.81
C ARG A 483 14.42 13.19 8.96
N GLY A 484 14.10 13.55 10.19
CA GLY A 484 13.34 14.76 10.48
C GLY A 484 14.06 16.01 10.00
N ARG A 485 13.46 16.70 9.02
CA ARG A 485 13.38 18.17 8.84
C ARG A 485 12.45 18.36 7.64
N VAL A 486 11.31 19.05 7.74
CA VAL A 486 11.14 20.48 7.98
C VAL A 486 9.73 20.74 8.54
N GLY A 487 9.58 21.60 9.57
CA GLY A 487 8.29 22.23 9.87
C GLY A 487 7.84 22.35 11.32
N SER A 488 8.73 22.58 12.30
CA SER A 488 8.32 23.26 13.54
C SER A 488 9.33 24.37 13.85
N PRO A 489 8.94 25.64 14.07
CA PRO A 489 9.87 26.75 14.22
C PRO A 489 10.66 26.76 15.54
N THR A 490 10.52 25.75 16.39
CA THR A 490 11.07 25.76 17.76
C THR A 490 11.85 24.48 18.08
N SER A 491 12.95 24.22 17.38
CA SER A 491 14.04 23.40 17.95
C SER A 491 15.34 23.61 17.18
N GLY A 492 16.18 24.50 17.72
CA GLY A 492 17.59 24.58 17.34
C GLY A 492 18.38 23.53 18.10
N HIS A 493 18.55 22.33 17.53
CA HIS A 493 19.68 21.47 17.84
C HIS A 493 20.10 20.69 16.59
N GLN A 494 21.41 20.42 16.54
CA GLN A 494 22.16 19.84 15.43
C GLN A 494 21.79 18.36 15.24
N GLY A 495 21.59 17.95 13.99
CA GLY A 495 22.18 16.75 13.39
C GLY A 495 22.00 15.34 13.97
N GLU A 496 21.33 15.10 15.09
CA GLU A 496 21.05 13.74 15.56
C GLU A 496 19.68 13.29 15.06
N GLY A 497 19.66 12.30 14.17
CA GLY A 497 18.41 11.68 13.74
C GLY A 497 17.71 11.05 14.93
N ILE A 498 16.44 11.40 15.15
CA ILE A 498 15.56 10.73 16.11
C ILE A 498 15.69 9.22 15.87
N LEU A 499 16.06 8.42 16.88
CA LEU A 499 16.15 6.96 16.73
C LEU A 499 14.76 6.33 16.85
N GLN A 500 14.59 5.10 16.38
CA GLN A 500 13.36 4.34 16.60
C GLN A 500 13.59 3.31 17.70
N ASP A 501 12.61 3.13 18.60
CA ASP A 501 12.65 2.06 19.60
C ASP A 501 11.37 1.20 19.54
N PHE A 502 11.53 -0.08 19.88
CA PHE A 502 10.47 -1.06 19.93
C PHE A 502 10.54 -1.81 21.26
N ILE A 503 9.38 -2.10 21.83
CA ILE A 503 9.24 -2.99 22.97
C ILE A 503 8.64 -4.30 22.46
N LEU A 504 9.44 -5.37 22.41
CA LEU A 504 9.09 -6.63 21.77
C LEU A 504 8.97 -7.76 22.78
N LEU A 505 7.86 -8.50 22.70
CA LEU A 505 7.71 -9.83 23.30
C LEU A 505 8.26 -10.87 22.31
N ALA A 506 9.30 -11.57 22.73
CA ALA A 506 9.93 -12.66 22.00
C ALA A 506 9.57 -14.00 22.63
N CYS A 507 8.88 -14.87 21.88
CA CYS A 507 8.43 -16.18 22.34
C CYS A 507 9.07 -17.28 21.50
N LYS A 508 9.84 -18.17 22.12
CA LYS A 508 10.49 -19.30 21.44
C LYS A 508 9.74 -20.60 21.77
N ARG A 509 9.48 -21.46 20.78
CA ARG A 509 8.82 -22.76 20.96
C ARG A 509 9.50 -23.84 20.13
N LYS A 510 9.72 -24.99 20.75
CA LYS A 510 10.21 -26.21 20.10
C LYS A 510 9.06 -26.88 19.29
N PRO A 511 9.38 -27.73 18.31
CA PRO A 511 8.37 -28.47 17.55
C PRO A 511 7.56 -29.43 18.44
N CYS A 512 6.26 -29.58 18.14
CA CYS A 512 5.37 -30.47 18.88
C CYS A 512 5.40 -31.91 18.34
N GLY A 513 5.65 -32.08 17.04
CA GLY A 513 5.82 -33.38 16.39
C GLY A 513 6.84 -33.35 15.25
N SER A 514 7.10 -34.52 14.65
CA SER A 514 7.98 -34.64 13.49
C SER A 514 7.43 -33.84 12.31
N GLY A 515 8.26 -32.96 11.74
CA GLY A 515 7.88 -32.06 10.64
C GLY A 515 7.37 -30.68 11.08
N ASP A 516 7.12 -30.45 12.36
CA ASP A 516 6.81 -29.10 12.86
C ASP A 516 8.07 -28.22 12.89
N PRO A 517 7.95 -26.90 12.64
CA PRO A 517 9.06 -25.99 12.76
C PRO A 517 9.33 -25.60 14.23
N TYR A 518 10.58 -25.26 14.53
CA TYR A 518 10.88 -24.39 15.65
C TYR A 518 10.36 -22.99 15.35
N VAL A 519 9.80 -22.31 16.34
CA VAL A 519 9.17 -21.00 16.16
C VAL A 519 9.79 -19.98 17.10
N ILE A 520 10.16 -18.81 16.57
CA ILE A 520 10.58 -17.63 17.34
C ILE A 520 9.66 -16.49 16.92
N ALA A 521 8.65 -16.18 17.73
CA ALA A 521 7.64 -15.17 17.44
C ALA A 521 7.96 -13.84 18.14
N LEU A 522 7.84 -12.74 17.42
CA LEU A 522 8.11 -11.38 17.86
C LEU A 522 6.86 -10.51 17.64
N ARG A 523 6.48 -9.75 18.66
CA ARG A 523 5.41 -8.75 18.55
C ARG A 523 5.61 -7.58 19.49
N SER A 524 5.05 -6.43 19.15
CA SER A 524 5.09 -5.27 20.03
C SER A 524 4.10 -5.37 21.18
N VAL A 525 4.56 -4.95 22.37
CA VAL A 525 3.75 -4.80 23.57
C VAL A 525 3.98 -3.43 24.19
N SER A 526 2.97 -2.86 24.85
CA SER A 526 3.11 -1.62 25.61
C SER A 526 3.35 -1.93 27.09
N LEU A 527 4.43 -1.35 27.63
CA LEU A 527 4.84 -1.48 29.02
C LEU A 527 4.75 -0.10 29.70
N PRO A 528 4.00 0.04 30.81
CA PRO A 528 3.97 1.29 31.58
C PRO A 528 5.35 1.73 32.10
N THR A 529 6.27 0.78 32.30
CA THR A 529 7.65 1.01 32.73
C THR A 529 8.55 1.57 31.64
N HIS A 530 8.15 1.44 30.37
CA HIS A 530 8.91 1.88 29.20
C HIS A 530 8.01 2.72 28.26
N PRO A 531 7.52 3.89 28.73
CA PRO A 531 6.72 4.78 27.90
C PRO A 531 7.55 5.33 26.74
N PRO A 532 6.92 5.92 25.70
CA PRO A 532 7.65 6.66 24.68
C PRO A 532 8.50 7.77 25.31
N THR A 533 9.79 7.80 25.00
CA THR A 533 10.76 8.75 25.57
C THR A 533 11.15 9.81 24.55
N GLU A 534 11.34 11.06 25.00
CA GLU A 534 11.88 12.13 24.15
C GLU A 534 13.23 11.73 23.54
N GLY A 535 13.35 11.79 22.21
CA GLY A 535 14.53 11.34 21.46
C GLY A 535 14.37 10.02 20.71
N TYR A 536 13.34 9.22 21.05
CA TYR A 536 12.98 8.00 20.32
C TYR A 536 11.55 8.08 19.76
N ASN A 537 11.37 7.63 18.52
CA ASN A 537 10.04 7.39 17.97
C ASN A 537 9.65 5.91 18.21
N ARG A 538 8.62 5.69 19.04
CA ARG A 538 8.14 4.34 19.38
C ARG A 538 7.51 3.69 18.15
N GLY A 539 8.15 2.65 17.64
CA GLY A 539 7.60 1.84 16.57
C GLY A 539 6.83 0.63 17.08
N GLU A 540 6.01 0.05 16.22
CA GLU A 540 5.24 -1.15 16.52
C GLU A 540 5.43 -2.22 15.45
N VAL A 541 5.36 -3.49 15.84
CA VAL A 541 5.42 -4.66 14.96
C VAL A 541 4.29 -5.59 15.34
N LEU A 542 3.40 -5.88 14.38
CA LEU A 542 2.21 -6.69 14.64
C LEU A 542 2.55 -8.19 14.80
N CYS A 543 3.36 -8.71 13.87
CA CYS A 543 3.85 -10.08 13.90
C CYS A 543 5.13 -10.18 13.06
N ALA A 544 6.20 -10.68 13.66
CA ALA A 544 7.43 -11.03 12.95
C ALA A 544 8.06 -12.25 13.60
N GLY A 545 9.07 -12.84 12.97
CA GLY A 545 9.81 -13.92 13.59
C GLY A 545 10.39 -14.94 12.63
N PHE A 546 10.91 -16.02 13.18
CA PHE A 546 11.52 -17.11 12.44
C PHE A 546 10.72 -18.40 12.61
N THR A 547 10.61 -19.16 11.52
CA THR A 547 10.31 -20.59 11.57
C THR A 547 11.49 -21.35 10.99
N ILE A 548 11.98 -22.34 11.72
CA ILE A 548 13.15 -23.12 11.34
C ILE A 548 12.70 -24.57 11.18
N LEU A 549 12.87 -25.10 9.98
CA LEU A 549 12.54 -26.50 9.66
C LEU A 549 13.79 -27.36 9.81
N GLU A 550 13.62 -28.67 9.99
CA GLU A 550 14.74 -29.62 9.96
C GLU A 550 15.30 -29.83 8.55
N THR A 551 14.50 -29.54 7.53
CA THR A 551 15.00 -29.31 6.16
C THR A 551 15.83 -28.02 6.18
N LYS A 552 16.91 -27.93 5.40
CA LYS A 552 17.96 -26.87 5.46
C LYS A 552 17.51 -25.41 5.27
N ASN A 553 16.23 -25.07 5.41
CA ASN A 553 15.63 -23.78 5.16
C ASN A 553 15.28 -23.07 6.47
N ASN A 554 15.86 -21.88 6.65
CA ASN A 554 15.43 -20.91 7.66
C ASN A 554 14.47 -19.93 6.99
N ILE A 555 13.29 -19.74 7.58
CA ILE A 555 12.27 -18.83 7.03
C ILE A 555 11.99 -17.72 8.03
N TYR A 556 12.19 -16.48 7.62
CA TYR A 556 11.79 -15.30 8.37
C TYR A 556 10.50 -14.73 7.83
N TYR A 557 9.61 -14.34 8.72
CA TYR A 557 8.36 -13.66 8.39
C TYR A 557 8.32 -12.31 9.06
N ASN A 558 7.75 -11.33 8.36
CA ASN A 558 7.43 -10.05 8.94
C ASN A 558 6.16 -9.49 8.31
N GLN A 559 5.19 -9.19 9.15
CA GLN A 559 4.01 -8.45 8.81
C GLN A 559 4.36 -6.96 8.93
N ALA A 560 4.59 -6.31 7.77
CA ALA A 560 5.18 -4.99 7.71
C ALA A 560 4.32 -3.97 8.46
N SER A 561 4.91 -3.32 9.46
CA SER A 561 4.38 -2.13 10.10
C SER A 561 4.84 -0.87 9.34
N PRO A 562 4.14 0.27 9.50
CA PRO A 562 4.51 1.52 8.84
C PRO A 562 5.96 1.95 9.07
N GLU A 563 6.56 1.58 10.21
CA GLU A 563 7.93 1.92 10.58
C GLU A 563 8.98 1.06 9.87
N VAL A 564 8.66 -0.21 9.61
CA VAL A 564 9.57 -1.16 8.95
C VAL A 564 9.33 -1.22 7.44
N LEU A 565 8.13 -0.82 6.99
CA LEU A 565 7.73 -0.84 5.58
C LEU A 565 8.72 -0.12 4.66
N PRO A 566 9.27 1.06 4.97
CA PRO A 566 10.19 1.74 4.05
C PRO A 566 11.47 0.94 3.76
N TYR A 567 11.99 0.16 4.71
CA TYR A 567 13.12 -0.74 4.45
C TYR A 567 12.69 -1.84 3.47
N ILE A 568 11.53 -2.44 3.73
CA ILE A 568 10.97 -3.53 2.94
C ILE A 568 10.63 -3.08 1.50
N SER A 569 9.97 -1.93 1.36
CA SER A 569 9.53 -1.40 0.07
C SER A 569 10.72 -0.97 -0.80
N THR A 570 11.81 -0.49 -0.20
CA THR A 570 13.06 -0.15 -0.92
C THR A 570 13.64 -1.40 -1.60
N ASP A 571 13.75 -2.50 -0.86
CA ASP A 571 14.24 -3.78 -1.41
C ASP A 571 13.25 -4.38 -2.44
N ILE A 572 11.94 -4.37 -2.18
CA ILE A 572 10.92 -4.86 -3.14
C ILE A 572 10.89 -4.02 -4.43
N ALA A 573 11.09 -2.71 -4.31
CA ALA A 573 11.19 -1.84 -5.46
C ALA A 573 12.44 -2.15 -6.30
N GLY A 574 13.52 -2.63 -5.67
CA GLY A 574 14.83 -2.84 -6.28
C GLY A 574 15.80 -1.68 -6.07
N LEU A 575 15.49 -0.78 -5.13
CA LEU A 575 16.36 0.35 -4.73
C LEU A 575 17.36 -0.02 -3.62
N SER A 576 17.33 -1.25 -3.13
CA SER A 576 18.27 -1.73 -2.11
C SER A 576 18.43 -3.24 -2.25
N SER A 577 19.54 -3.74 -1.72
CA SER A 577 19.76 -5.15 -1.43
C SER A 577 20.02 -5.38 0.06
N SER A 578 19.61 -4.45 0.92
CA SER A 578 19.85 -4.48 2.36
C SER A 578 19.31 -5.76 2.99
N PHE A 579 18.09 -6.18 2.62
CA PHE A 579 17.50 -7.43 3.11
C PHE A 579 18.34 -8.63 2.68
N TYR A 580 18.79 -8.66 1.42
CA TYR A 580 19.66 -9.73 0.94
C TYR A 580 20.98 -9.78 1.72
N HIS A 581 21.64 -8.65 1.92
CA HIS A 581 22.89 -8.58 2.66
C HIS A 581 22.72 -9.04 4.12
N ILE A 582 21.59 -8.72 4.76
CA ILE A 582 21.30 -9.13 6.13
C ILE A 582 21.08 -10.64 6.21
N PHE A 583 20.27 -11.21 5.32
CA PHE A 583 20.04 -12.66 5.33
C PHE A 583 21.30 -13.43 4.95
N CYS A 584 22.13 -12.91 4.04
CA CYS A 584 23.47 -13.46 3.81
C CYS A 584 24.35 -13.37 5.08
N SER A 585 24.32 -12.25 5.80
CA SER A 585 25.07 -12.06 7.05
C SER A 585 24.57 -12.99 8.16
N CYS A 586 23.25 -13.22 8.24
CA CYS A 586 22.62 -14.19 9.12
C CYS A 586 23.12 -15.61 8.80
N SER A 587 23.09 -16.03 7.53
CA SER A 587 23.57 -17.34 7.11
C SER A 587 25.06 -17.53 7.41
N GLN A 588 25.88 -16.48 7.25
CA GLN A 588 27.28 -16.49 7.66
C GLN A 588 27.44 -16.60 9.19
N TYR A 589 26.66 -15.84 9.98
CA TYR A 589 26.67 -15.90 11.43
C TYR A 589 26.31 -17.30 11.95
N LEU A 590 25.25 -17.90 11.40
CA LEU A 590 24.85 -19.27 11.75
C LEU A 590 25.93 -20.29 11.38
N THR A 591 26.54 -20.16 10.20
CA THR A 591 27.60 -21.07 9.74
C THR A 591 28.87 -20.94 10.60
N ARG A 592 29.25 -19.73 10.99
CA ARG A 592 30.39 -19.48 11.90
C ARG A 592 30.17 -20.10 13.28
N ASN A 593 28.93 -20.12 13.77
CA ASN A 593 28.57 -20.62 15.10
C ASN A 593 27.94 -22.03 15.08
N ARG A 594 28.22 -22.80 14.01
CA ARG A 594 27.66 -24.15 13.79
C ARG A 594 27.98 -25.13 14.91
N LEU A 595 29.18 -25.04 15.48
CA LEU A 595 29.64 -25.92 16.56
C LEU A 595 29.48 -25.22 17.92
N GLN A 596 29.17 -26.00 18.95
CA GLN A 596 29.02 -25.52 20.31
C GLN A 596 30.42 -25.30 20.92
N SER A 597 30.67 -24.13 21.52
CA SER A 597 31.90 -23.87 22.28
C SER A 597 31.98 -24.82 23.48
N ALA A 598 33.13 -25.45 23.70
CA ALA A 598 33.34 -26.47 24.74
C ALA A 598 33.03 -25.99 26.19
N SER A 599 32.84 -24.69 26.40
CA SER A 599 32.50 -24.08 27.69
C SER A 599 31.01 -24.20 28.08
N GLU A 600 30.09 -24.52 27.16
CA GLU A 600 28.64 -24.61 27.46
C GLU A 600 28.19 -26.00 27.95
N VAL A 601 29.05 -27.02 27.88
CA VAL A 601 28.68 -28.42 28.17
C VAL A 601 28.60 -28.71 29.68
N GLN A 602 29.17 -27.87 30.54
CA GLN A 602 29.32 -28.18 31.98
C GLN A 602 28.11 -27.84 32.87
N THR A 603 27.11 -27.09 32.38
CA THR A 603 25.94 -26.71 33.20
C THR A 603 24.74 -27.66 33.09
N GLY A 604 24.88 -28.80 32.40
CA GLY A 604 23.74 -29.65 32.01
C GLY A 604 23.74 -31.10 32.52
N GLN A 605 24.49 -31.48 33.54
CA GLN A 605 24.40 -32.82 34.14
C GLN A 605 24.22 -32.75 35.65
N TYR A 606 22.96 -32.71 36.09
CA TYR A 606 22.59 -33.00 37.47
C TYR A 606 22.48 -34.51 37.69
N GLN A 607 23.00 -34.90 38.84
CA GLN A 607 23.07 -36.22 39.44
C GLN A 607 21.70 -36.90 39.51
N ALA A 608 21.60 -38.13 39.03
CA ALA A 608 20.53 -39.05 39.38
C ALA A 608 21.00 -39.92 40.55
N THR A 609 20.47 -39.66 41.74
CA THR A 609 20.55 -40.53 42.92
C THR A 609 19.63 -41.73 42.72
N ASN A 610 20.19 -42.93 42.55
CA ASN A 610 19.44 -44.18 42.58
C ASN A 610 19.31 -44.70 44.01
N THR A 611 18.07 -44.85 44.46
CA THR A 611 17.66 -45.56 45.68
C THR A 611 17.56 -47.07 45.42
N ASP A 612 18.05 -47.83 46.39
CA ASP A 612 18.14 -49.30 46.46
C ASP A 612 16.80 -50.07 46.36
N GLY A 613 16.92 -51.31 45.87
CA GLY A 613 15.92 -52.37 45.95
C GLY A 613 16.46 -53.71 45.40
N PRO A 614 16.63 -54.77 46.21
CA PRO A 614 17.52 -55.91 45.91
C PRO A 614 16.79 -57.13 45.35
N THR A 615 17.48 -58.02 44.60
CA THR A 615 17.63 -59.48 44.89
C THR A 615 18.18 -60.31 43.71
N CYS A 616 18.92 -61.37 44.12
CA CYS A 616 19.22 -62.66 43.46
C CYS A 616 20.32 -62.72 42.38
N GLN A 617 21.51 -63.25 42.74
CA GLN A 617 21.96 -64.67 42.58
C GLN A 617 22.53 -64.91 41.16
N THR A 618 23.69 -65.52 40.89
CA THR A 618 24.63 -66.38 41.62
C THR A 618 25.90 -66.52 40.76
N GLU A 619 27.05 -66.65 41.45
CA GLU A 619 28.22 -67.51 41.15
C GLU A 619 28.87 -67.55 39.74
N ALA A 620 30.17 -67.20 39.66
CA ALA A 620 31.24 -68.21 39.60
C ALA A 620 32.67 -67.59 39.46
N ASP A 621 33.54 -68.07 40.36
CA ASP A 621 34.94 -68.48 40.19
C ASP A 621 36.16 -67.54 40.23
N SER A 622 36.96 -67.86 41.27
CA SER A 622 38.42 -68.08 41.30
C SER A 622 39.35 -66.87 41.47
N LEU A 623 39.86 -66.61 42.69
CA LEU A 623 41.03 -67.20 43.38
C LEU A 623 42.38 -66.52 43.02
N SER A 624 42.88 -65.66 43.91
CA SER A 624 44.26 -65.74 44.41
C SER A 624 44.45 -64.98 45.74
N VAL A 625 44.83 -65.78 46.74
CA VAL A 625 45.35 -65.56 48.11
C VAL A 625 46.71 -64.82 48.03
N ALA A 626 47.28 -64.05 48.97
CA ALA A 626 47.39 -64.00 50.44
C ALA A 626 47.69 -62.53 50.88
N LEU A 627 47.20 -61.97 51.99
CA LEU A 627 47.45 -62.22 53.42
C LEU A 627 48.92 -62.07 53.90
N HIS A 628 49.18 -60.94 54.58
CA HIS A 628 49.95 -60.84 55.83
C HIS A 628 49.17 -59.88 56.75
N SER A 629 48.39 -60.35 57.75
CA SER A 629 48.78 -60.55 59.17
C SER A 629 49.61 -59.39 59.73
N THR A 630 49.14 -58.55 60.66
CA THR A 630 49.12 -58.78 62.15
C THR A 630 48.56 -57.52 62.88
N PRO A 631 48.26 -57.54 64.20
CA PRO A 631 46.91 -57.26 64.74
C PRO A 631 46.82 -56.06 65.72
N LEU A 632 45.59 -55.61 65.97
CA LEU A 632 44.97 -55.48 67.31
C LEU A 632 43.48 -55.14 67.16
#